data_AF-A0A660YJ04-F1
#
_entry.id   AF-A0A660YJ04-F1
#
_cell.length_a   1.000
_cell.length_b   1.000
_cell.length_c   1.000
_cell.angle_alpha   90.00
_cell.angle_beta   90.00
_cell.angle_gamma   90.00
#
_symmetry.space_group_name_H-M   'P 1'
#
loop_
_entity.id
_entity.type
_entity.pdbx_description
1 polymer ?
#
loop_
_entity_poly.entity_id
_entity_poly.type
_entity_poly.pdbx_seq_one_letter_code
_entity_poly.pdbx_strand_id
1 'polypeptide(L)'
;QNNPVRIIDLKSLEVQKLPWDGSNDNTPVWIGNKIYFLSDRDFCMNVWSYDLNTKELVQNTHFKEFDCKSLESGKEKLIFENGGYLYVFNPEHGEARKLSVSVHGDFPWARPHYEKVDKMIANYAISPTGKRAVFEARG
;
A
#
# COMPACT_ATOMS: atom_id res chain seq x y z
N GLN A 1 20.26 0.38 -1.84
CA GLN A 1 20.97 -0.75 -2.48
C GLN A 1 20.03 -1.94 -2.46
N ASN A 2 19.67 -2.49 -3.63
CA ASN A 2 18.73 -3.60 -3.73
C ASN A 2 19.35 -4.89 -3.17
N ASN A 3 18.54 -5.70 -2.48
CA ASN A 3 18.99 -6.91 -1.83
C ASN A 3 17.95 -8.03 -2.00
N PRO A 4 18.38 -9.30 -2.10
CA PRO A 4 17.47 -10.43 -2.09
C PRO A 4 16.86 -10.61 -0.70
N VAL A 5 15.67 -11.22 -0.67
CA VAL A 5 15.14 -11.86 0.55
C VAL A 5 16.08 -13.02 0.94
N ARG A 6 16.35 -13.14 2.24
CA ARG A 6 17.21 -14.17 2.82
C ARG A 6 16.47 -14.92 3.93
N ILE A 7 16.67 -16.22 4.00
CA ILE A 7 16.19 -17.10 5.07
C ILE A 7 17.41 -17.44 5.93
N ILE A 8 17.26 -17.35 7.25
CA ILE A 8 18.31 -17.70 8.20
C ILE A 8 17.77 -18.83 9.08
N ASP A 9 18.47 -19.95 9.12
CA ASP A 9 18.22 -20.97 10.12
C ASP A 9 18.78 -20.51 11.47
N LEU A 10 17.95 -20.40 12.51
CA LEU A 10 18.38 -19.84 13.80
C LEU A 10 19.24 -20.81 14.63
N LYS A 11 19.31 -22.09 14.27
CA LYS A 11 20.14 -23.09 14.97
C LYS A 11 21.53 -23.16 14.35
N SER A 12 21.62 -23.29 13.04
CA SER A 12 22.90 -23.42 12.31
C SER A 12 23.49 -22.07 11.89
N LEU A 13 22.67 -21.01 11.86
CA LEU A 13 23.00 -19.70 11.30
C LEU A 13 23.30 -19.72 9.80
N GLU A 14 22.94 -20.80 9.11
CA GLU A 14 23.05 -20.88 7.66
C GLU A 14 22.08 -19.90 6.99
N VAL A 15 22.58 -19.21 5.97
CA VAL A 15 21.82 -18.19 5.22
C VAL A 15 21.54 -18.70 3.82
N GLN A 16 20.27 -18.87 3.49
CA GLN A 16 19.81 -19.15 2.12
C GLN A 16 19.32 -17.85 1.48
N LYS A 17 19.78 -17.56 0.25
CA LYS A 17 19.24 -16.46 -0.56
C LYS A 17 18.14 -16.99 -1.49
N LEU A 18 17.08 -16.22 -1.67
CA LEU A 18 16.09 -16.50 -2.71
C LEU A 18 16.66 -16.13 -4.10
N PRO A 19 16.15 -16.73 -5.20
CA PRO A 19 16.54 -16.36 -6.56
C PRO A 19 16.33 -14.86 -6.82
N TRP A 20 17.37 -14.20 -7.33
CA TRP A 20 17.41 -12.74 -7.42
C TRP A 20 18.36 -12.26 -8.52
N ASP A 21 17.92 -11.24 -9.25
CA ASP A 21 18.69 -10.59 -10.33
C ASP A 21 18.53 -9.07 -10.26
N GLY A 22 18.91 -8.47 -9.13
CA GLY A 22 18.94 -7.00 -8.98
C GLY A 22 17.63 -6.32 -8.59
N SER A 23 16.51 -7.05 -8.47
CA SER A 23 15.19 -6.51 -8.08
C SER A 23 15.15 -5.94 -6.66
N ASN A 24 14.21 -5.05 -6.39
CA ASN A 24 13.87 -4.58 -5.05
C ASN A 24 12.91 -5.57 -4.40
N ASP A 25 13.46 -6.57 -3.71
CA ASP A 25 12.66 -7.52 -2.94
C ASP A 25 12.49 -7.04 -1.50
N ASN A 26 11.25 -6.89 -1.04
CA ASN A 26 10.95 -6.40 0.31
C ASN A 26 9.65 -6.97 0.90
N THR A 27 9.40 -6.63 2.17
CA THR A 27 8.18 -6.99 2.91
C THR A 27 7.83 -8.49 2.86
N PRO A 28 8.76 -9.39 3.25
CA PRO A 28 8.49 -10.82 3.25
C PRO A 28 7.51 -11.21 4.36
N VAL A 29 6.52 -12.02 4.02
CA VAL A 29 5.55 -12.62 4.93
C VAL A 29 5.42 -14.12 4.65
N TRP A 30 4.98 -14.88 5.65
CA TRP A 30 4.84 -16.33 5.56
C TRP A 30 3.39 -16.77 5.54
N ILE A 31 3.07 -17.75 4.70
CA ILE A 31 1.86 -18.57 4.80
C ILE A 31 2.26 -20.03 4.53
N GLY A 32 2.16 -20.88 5.56
CA GLY A 32 2.57 -22.28 5.47
C GLY A 32 4.04 -22.41 5.04
N ASN A 33 4.27 -23.13 3.93
CA ASN A 33 5.60 -23.40 3.38
C ASN A 33 6.05 -22.41 2.29
N LYS A 34 5.30 -21.33 2.08
CA LYS A 34 5.60 -20.30 1.07
C LYS A 34 5.94 -18.98 1.73
N ILE A 35 6.94 -18.31 1.17
CA ILE A 35 7.28 -16.92 1.47
C ILE A 35 6.64 -16.05 0.39
N TYR A 36 5.83 -15.09 0.79
CA TYR A 36 5.30 -14.06 -0.10
C TYR A 36 6.05 -12.76 0.15
N PHE A 37 6.28 -11.97 -0.88
CA PHE A 37 7.04 -10.73 -0.77
C PHE A 37 6.74 -9.81 -1.96
N LEU A 38 7.08 -8.54 -1.83
CA LEU A 38 6.96 -7.54 -2.89
C LEU A 38 8.24 -7.49 -3.73
N SER A 39 8.11 -7.38 -5.04
CA SER A 39 9.25 -7.32 -5.97
C SER A 39 8.91 -6.67 -7.31
N ASP A 40 9.86 -5.96 -7.92
CA ASP A 40 9.81 -5.27 -9.23
C ASP A 40 10.53 -6.07 -10.32
N ARG A 41 10.64 -7.39 -10.17
CA ARG A 41 11.22 -8.25 -11.22
C ARG A 41 10.57 -8.04 -12.60
N ASP A 42 9.33 -7.56 -12.65
CA ASP A 42 8.61 -7.23 -13.88
C ASP A 42 8.42 -5.71 -14.10
N PHE A 43 9.28 -4.89 -13.47
CA PHE A 43 9.31 -3.42 -13.50
C PHE A 43 8.17 -2.70 -12.76
N CYS A 44 7.34 -3.41 -12.01
CA CYS A 44 6.35 -2.84 -11.08
C CYS A 44 6.29 -3.69 -9.81
N MET A 45 6.09 -3.09 -8.62
CA MET A 45 5.94 -3.88 -7.39
C MET A 45 4.70 -4.77 -7.47
N ASN A 46 4.94 -6.07 -7.51
CA ASN A 46 3.91 -7.11 -7.47
C ASN A 46 4.16 -8.08 -6.32
N VAL A 47 3.15 -8.88 -6.00
CA VAL A 47 3.27 -9.95 -5.01
C VAL A 47 3.88 -11.17 -5.69
N TRP A 48 5.05 -11.59 -5.20
CA TRP A 48 5.76 -12.79 -5.59
C TRP A 48 5.73 -13.81 -4.46
N SER A 49 5.87 -15.09 -4.79
CA SER A 49 5.96 -16.16 -3.81
C SER A 49 7.10 -17.12 -4.13
N TYR A 50 7.72 -17.64 -3.07
CA TYR A 50 8.75 -18.67 -3.14
C TYR A 50 8.34 -19.86 -2.27
N ASP A 51 8.29 -21.05 -2.87
CA ASP A 51 8.00 -22.30 -2.15
C ASP A 51 9.27 -22.94 -1.61
N LEU A 52 9.32 -23.25 -0.32
CA LEU A 52 10.52 -23.84 0.27
C LEU A 52 10.79 -25.28 -0.17
N ASN A 53 9.77 -26.05 -0.54
CA ASN A 53 9.89 -27.45 -0.93
C ASN A 53 10.27 -27.56 -2.40
N THR A 54 9.49 -26.92 -3.28
CA THR A 54 9.71 -27.01 -4.73
C THR A 54 10.78 -26.05 -5.23
N LYS A 55 11.17 -25.06 -4.40
CA LYS A 55 12.07 -23.96 -4.77
C LYS A 55 11.53 -23.09 -5.92
N GLU A 56 10.23 -23.18 -6.19
CA GLU A 56 9.57 -22.46 -7.27
C GLU A 56 9.34 -20.99 -6.88
N LEU A 57 9.66 -20.09 -7.82
CA LEU A 57 9.41 -18.66 -7.73
C LEU A 57 8.26 -18.29 -8.67
N VAL A 58 7.19 -17.70 -8.14
CA VAL A 58 5.96 -17.39 -8.88
C VAL A 58 5.56 -15.93 -8.69
N GLN A 59 5.14 -15.28 -9.77
CA GLN A 59 4.47 -13.98 -9.74
C GLN A 59 2.96 -14.19 -9.54
N ASN A 60 2.40 -13.69 -8.44
CA ASN A 60 0.99 -13.88 -8.08
C ASN A 60 0.09 -12.73 -8.56
N THR A 61 0.64 -11.53 -8.73
CA THR A 61 -0.09 -10.36 -9.24
C THR A 61 0.66 -9.71 -10.39
N HIS A 62 -0.07 -9.03 -11.28
CA HIS A 62 0.48 -8.47 -12.51
C HIS A 62 0.00 -7.03 -12.75
N PHE A 63 -0.06 -6.22 -11.69
CA PHE A 63 -0.41 -4.80 -11.79
C PHE A 63 0.67 -4.03 -12.56
N LYS A 64 0.25 -3.05 -13.37
CA LYS A 64 1.13 -2.28 -14.28
C LYS A 64 1.07 -0.78 -14.09
N GLU A 65 0.01 -0.25 -13.47
CA GLU A 65 -0.18 1.19 -13.29
C GLU A 65 0.40 1.71 -11.99
N PHE A 66 0.25 0.93 -10.91
CA PHE A 66 0.68 1.31 -9.57
C PHE A 66 1.38 0.14 -8.88
N ASP A 67 2.35 0.48 -8.03
CA ASP A 67 3.06 -0.44 -7.18
C ASP A 67 2.18 -1.01 -6.07
N CYS A 68 2.31 -2.31 -5.80
CA CYS A 68 1.82 -2.92 -4.57
C CYS A 68 2.70 -2.51 -3.38
N LYS A 69 2.07 -2.22 -2.23
CA LYS A 69 2.75 -1.80 -1.00
C LYS A 69 2.11 -2.43 0.23
N SER A 70 2.83 -2.36 1.35
CA SER A 70 2.31 -2.73 2.68
C SER A 70 1.72 -4.14 2.71
N LEU A 71 2.45 -5.10 2.15
CA LEU A 71 2.04 -6.50 2.14
C LEU A 71 2.02 -7.06 3.56
N GLU A 72 0.91 -7.65 3.94
CA GLU A 72 0.72 -8.33 5.22
C GLU A 72 0.06 -9.68 5.01
N SER A 73 0.36 -10.64 5.89
CA SER A 73 -0.35 -11.92 5.95
C SER A 73 -1.29 -12.00 7.16
N GLY A 74 -2.51 -12.43 6.91
CA GLY A 74 -3.41 -12.99 7.92
C GLY A 74 -3.48 -14.51 7.75
N LYS A 75 -4.28 -15.19 8.58
CA LYS A 75 -4.47 -16.67 8.62
C LYS A 75 -4.03 -17.41 7.34
N GLU A 76 -4.77 -17.22 6.26
CA GLU A 76 -4.57 -17.91 4.97
C GLU A 76 -4.69 -16.93 3.79
N LYS A 77 -4.56 -15.63 4.05
CA LYS A 77 -4.78 -14.58 3.04
C LYS A 77 -3.73 -13.51 3.16
N LEU A 78 -3.41 -12.91 2.02
CA LEU A 78 -2.59 -11.72 1.95
C LEU A 78 -3.50 -10.50 1.80
N ILE A 79 -3.07 -9.38 2.38
CA ILE A 79 -3.63 -8.07 2.14
C ILE A 79 -2.51 -7.12 1.74
N PHE A 80 -2.78 -6.23 0.78
CA PHE A 80 -1.83 -5.23 0.33
C PHE A 80 -2.57 -4.03 -0.27
N GLU A 81 -1.87 -2.91 -0.38
CA GLU A 81 -2.34 -1.71 -1.06
C GLU A 81 -1.87 -1.71 -2.52
N ASN A 82 -2.74 -1.24 -3.42
CA ASN A 82 -2.38 -0.90 -4.80
C ASN A 82 -3.24 0.29 -5.28
N GLY A 83 -2.61 1.38 -5.70
CA GLY A 83 -3.30 2.56 -6.25
C GLY A 83 -4.30 3.23 -5.28
N GLY A 84 -4.05 3.17 -3.98
CA GLY A 84 -4.93 3.69 -2.92
C GLY A 84 -6.06 2.73 -2.50
N TYR A 85 -6.10 1.52 -3.05
CA TYR A 85 -7.11 0.51 -2.71
C TYR A 85 -6.51 -0.68 -1.98
N LEU A 86 -7.31 -1.30 -1.12
CA LEU A 86 -6.95 -2.57 -0.48
C LEU A 86 -7.33 -3.75 -1.37
N TYR A 87 -6.40 -4.68 -1.53
CA TYR A 87 -6.59 -5.95 -2.22
C TYR A 87 -6.37 -7.10 -1.24
N VAL A 88 -7.17 -8.15 -1.40
CA VAL A 88 -6.99 -9.43 -0.69
C VAL A 88 -6.72 -10.52 -1.71
N PHE A 89 -5.69 -11.32 -1.44
CA PHE A 89 -5.32 -12.47 -2.26
C PHE A 89 -5.43 -13.74 -1.42
N ASN A 90 -6.12 -14.76 -1.95
CA ASN A 90 -6.13 -16.10 -1.38
C ASN A 90 -5.21 -17.00 -2.23
N PRO A 91 -4.08 -17.49 -1.68
CA PRO A 91 -3.22 -18.46 -2.36
C PRO A 91 -3.93 -19.68 -2.94
N GLU A 92 -5.03 -20.14 -2.35
CA GLU A 92 -5.78 -21.31 -2.84
C GLU A 92 -6.58 -21.02 -4.11
N HIS A 93 -7.00 -19.77 -4.31
CA HIS A 93 -7.84 -19.37 -5.44
C HIS A 93 -7.06 -18.60 -6.52
N GLY A 94 -5.86 -18.10 -6.20
CA GLY A 94 -4.92 -17.54 -7.18
C GLY A 94 -5.22 -16.14 -7.71
N GLU A 95 -6.29 -15.47 -7.26
CA GLU A 95 -6.65 -14.13 -7.75
C GLU A 95 -6.72 -13.08 -6.63
N ALA A 96 -6.19 -11.89 -6.92
CA ALA A 96 -6.28 -10.73 -6.06
C ALA A 96 -7.61 -9.99 -6.28
N ARG A 97 -8.38 -9.81 -5.20
CA ARG A 97 -9.67 -9.15 -5.22
C ARG A 97 -9.63 -7.83 -4.48
N LYS A 98 -10.06 -6.75 -5.13
CA LYS A 98 -10.25 -5.45 -4.50
C LYS A 98 -11.30 -5.54 -3.38
N LEU A 99 -10.97 -5.04 -2.20
CA LEU A 99 -11.90 -4.90 -1.09
C LEU A 99 -12.76 -3.65 -1.28
N SER A 100 -14.08 -3.80 -1.16
CA SER A 100 -15.00 -2.67 -1.03
C SER A 100 -15.06 -2.27 0.44
N VAL A 101 -14.58 -1.07 0.75
CA VAL A 101 -14.64 -0.49 2.10
C VAL A 101 -15.62 0.67 2.05
N SER A 102 -16.68 0.58 2.84
CA SER A 102 -17.64 1.68 3.02
C SER A 102 -17.48 2.26 4.42
N VAL A 103 -17.16 3.55 4.49
CA VAL A 103 -17.05 4.28 5.75
C VAL A 103 -18.31 5.13 5.90
N HIS A 104 -19.18 4.74 6.84
CA HIS A 104 -20.34 5.53 7.20
C HIS A 104 -19.95 6.41 8.37
N GLY A 105 -19.58 7.65 8.07
CA GLY A 105 -19.30 8.67 9.09
C GLY A 105 -20.43 9.68 9.15
N ASP A 106 -20.95 9.94 10.34
CA ASP A 106 -21.53 11.24 10.62
C ASP A 106 -20.34 12.20 10.69
N PHE A 107 -20.20 13.10 9.72
CA PHE A 107 -19.15 14.12 9.69
C PHE A 107 -19.71 15.49 10.12
N PRO A 108 -20.09 15.73 11.40
CA PRO A 108 -20.61 17.02 11.85
C PRO A 108 -19.70 18.20 11.50
N TRP A 109 -18.39 17.99 11.51
CA TRP A 109 -17.37 18.99 11.15
C TRP A 109 -17.32 19.32 9.65
N ALA A 110 -17.84 18.45 8.78
CA ALA A 110 -17.95 18.71 7.35
C ALA A 110 -19.23 19.48 6.97
N ARG A 111 -20.12 19.74 7.94
CA ARG A 111 -21.32 20.56 7.71
C ARG A 111 -20.94 22.05 7.59
N PRO A 112 -21.68 22.85 6.81
CA PRO A 112 -21.49 24.30 6.80
C PRO A 112 -21.58 24.89 8.21
N HIS A 113 -20.52 25.58 8.65
CA HIS A 113 -20.46 26.27 9.92
C HIS A 113 -19.60 27.53 9.78
N TYR A 114 -19.72 28.43 10.76
CA TYR A 114 -18.83 29.58 10.87
C TYR A 114 -17.60 29.18 11.68
N GLU A 115 -16.42 29.49 11.15
CA GLU A 115 -15.14 29.21 11.80
C GLU A 115 -14.37 30.53 12.02
N LYS A 116 -13.65 30.61 13.13
CA LYS A 116 -12.80 31.77 13.41
C LYS A 116 -11.48 31.63 12.64
N VAL A 117 -11.36 32.36 11.53
CA VAL A 117 -10.21 32.28 10.60
C VAL A 117 -9.34 33.55 10.57
N ASP A 118 -9.46 34.43 11.57
CA ASP A 118 -8.75 35.73 11.64
C ASP A 118 -7.23 35.61 11.46
N LYS A 119 -6.64 34.52 11.94
CA LYS A 119 -5.19 34.24 11.83
C LYS A 119 -4.77 33.56 10.52
N MET A 120 -5.73 33.20 9.66
CA MET A 120 -5.50 32.42 8.44
C MET A 120 -5.84 33.17 7.15
N ILE A 121 -6.23 34.45 7.26
CA ILE A 121 -6.56 35.30 6.10
C ILE A 121 -5.30 35.49 5.24
N ALA A 122 -5.40 35.11 3.96
CA ALA A 122 -4.34 35.25 2.97
C ALA A 122 -4.60 36.41 1.99
N ASN A 123 -5.84 36.60 1.56
CA ASN A 123 -6.23 37.65 0.63
C ASN A 123 -7.54 38.32 1.03
N TYR A 124 -7.77 39.53 0.53
CA TYR A 124 -9.01 40.27 0.72
C TYR A 124 -9.33 41.14 -0.50
N ALA A 125 -10.62 41.41 -0.73
CA ALA A 125 -11.08 42.39 -1.69
C ALA A 125 -12.34 43.09 -1.20
N ILE A 126 -12.57 44.31 -1.68
CA ILE A 126 -13.74 45.13 -1.35
C ILE A 126 -14.51 45.39 -2.64
N SER A 127 -15.85 45.35 -2.55
CA SER A 127 -16.71 45.69 -3.68
C SER A 127 -16.51 47.15 -4.13
N PRO A 128 -16.73 47.49 -5.42
CA PRO A 128 -16.58 48.86 -5.91
C PRO A 128 -17.42 49.92 -5.15
N THR A 129 -18.56 49.51 -4.59
CA THR A 129 -19.45 50.39 -3.81
C THR A 129 -19.08 50.50 -2.33
N GLY A 130 -18.07 49.77 -1.86
CA GLY A 130 -17.66 49.71 -0.46
C GLY A 130 -18.63 48.98 0.47
N LYS A 131 -19.70 48.36 -0.05
CA LYS A 131 -20.75 47.73 0.78
C LYS A 131 -20.45 46.28 1.20
N ARG A 132 -19.45 45.64 0.60
CA ARG A 132 -19.08 44.24 0.86
C ARG A 132 -17.57 44.06 0.84
N ALA A 133 -17.08 43.13 1.64
CA ALA A 133 -15.72 42.61 1.59
C ALA A 133 -15.75 41.08 1.46
N VAL A 134 -14.74 40.51 0.81
CA VAL A 134 -14.48 39.07 0.77
C VAL A 134 -13.08 38.83 1.31
N PHE A 135 -12.92 37.72 2.03
CA PHE A 135 -11.65 37.27 2.59
C PHE A 135 -11.42 35.84 2.15
N GLU A 136 -10.19 35.54 1.74
CA GLU A 136 -9.72 34.19 1.50
C GLU A 136 -8.93 33.75 2.74
N ALA A 137 -9.27 32.59 3.30
CA ALA A 137 -8.52 31.96 4.36
C ALA A 137 -8.42 30.46 4.10
N ARG A 138 -7.30 29.85 4.47
CA ARG A 138 -7.10 28.40 4.33
C ARG A 138 -7.78 27.68 5.50
N GLY A 139 -8.69 26.76 5.18
CA GLY A 139 -9.38 25.86 6.11
C GLY A 139 -9.52 24.47 5.52
#